data_AF-A0A9E6AIP4-F1
#
_entry.id   AF-A0A9E6AIP4-F1
#
_cell.length_a   1.000
_cell.length_b   1.000
_cell.length_c   1.000
_cell.angle_alpha   90.00
_cell.angle_beta   90.00
_cell.angle_gamma   90.00
#
_symmetry.space_group_name_H-M   'P 1'
#
loop_
_entity.id
_entity.type
_entity.pdbx_description
1 polymer ?
#
loop_
_entity_poly.entity_id
_entity_poly.type
_entity_poly.pdbx_seq_one_letter_code
_entity_poly.pdbx_strand_id
1 'polypeptide(L)'
;MIDWEITAKLILAFVGIVSVAKVVAEILAGKKANLREEYKFARDFINDIEEKEVDSKSLHPFLIGKGYQAIAGTAVIKSSEIEYMLSLEDPVQCLRDYIFARKIFENLNVKGDFKLIYKNRYRKRFARITVKSWYFVLYVVFASLAISPWIIAHYASLTVTETLMSMLLSLPIFGLYSFWSLRAGYRIKTAEELFNRQKKHTQRIVIV
;
A
#
# COMPACT_ATOMS: atom_id res chain seq x y z
N MET A 1 -43.45 -10.54 -3.20
CA MET A 1 -43.19 -9.22 -2.60
C MET A 1 -41.71 -9.16 -2.30
N ILE A 2 -41.00 -8.08 -2.68
CA ILE A 2 -39.61 -7.90 -2.23
C ILE A 2 -39.66 -7.66 -0.73
N ASP A 3 -39.05 -8.55 0.06
CA ASP A 3 -38.96 -8.38 1.50
C ASP A 3 -38.08 -7.16 1.80
N TRP A 4 -38.74 -6.09 2.23
CA TRP A 4 -38.10 -4.82 2.58
C TRP A 4 -36.99 -5.01 3.61
N GLU A 5 -37.18 -5.93 4.55
CA GLU A 5 -36.19 -6.29 5.57
C GLU A 5 -34.90 -6.85 4.96
N ILE A 6 -35.01 -7.75 3.99
CA ILE A 6 -33.86 -8.37 3.31
C ILE A 6 -33.12 -7.31 2.48
N THR A 7 -33.88 -6.44 1.81
CA THR A 7 -33.32 -5.34 1.03
C THR A 7 -32.54 -4.37 1.91
N ALA A 8 -33.08 -4.00 3.07
CA ALA A 8 -32.40 -3.14 4.04
C ALA A 8 -31.11 -3.79 4.59
N LYS A 9 -31.14 -5.09 4.92
CA LYS A 9 -29.96 -5.84 5.39
C LYS A 9 -28.85 -5.88 4.33
N LEU A 10 -29.20 -6.06 3.06
CA LEU A 10 -28.24 -6.04 1.95
C LEU A 10 -27.58 -4.68 1.78
N ILE A 11 -28.35 -3.59 1.86
CA ILE A 11 -27.84 -2.22 1.78
C ILE A 11 -26.89 -1.94 2.96
N LEU A 12 -27.30 -2.29 4.19
CA LEU A 12 -26.47 -2.11 5.38
C LEU A 12 -25.17 -2.92 5.31
N ALA A 13 -25.24 -4.18 4.85
CA ALA A 13 -24.06 -5.01 4.63
C ALA A 13 -23.13 -4.38 3.60
N PHE A 14 -23.66 -3.88 2.48
CA PHE A 14 -22.86 -3.22 1.45
C PHE A 14 -22.17 -1.96 1.97
N VAL A 15 -22.89 -1.11 2.71
CA VAL A 15 -22.30 0.07 3.35
C VAL A 15 -21.20 -0.30 4.34
N GLY A 16 -21.41 -1.37 5.12
CA GLY A 16 -20.40 -1.91 6.05
C GLY A 16 -19.14 -2.40 5.33
N ILE A 17 -19.29 -3.08 4.19
CA ILE A 17 -18.15 -3.52 3.37
C ILE A 17 -17.37 -2.30 2.87
N VAL A 18 -18.05 -1.29 2.30
CA VAL A 18 -17.38 -0.09 1.78
C VAL A 18 -16.66 0.70 2.89
N SER A 19 -17.25 0.81 4.08
CA SER A 19 -16.65 1.54 5.20
C SER A 19 -15.38 0.84 5.71
N VAL A 20 -15.41 -0.49 5.84
CA VAL A 20 -14.22 -1.28 6.20
C VAL A 20 -13.11 -1.11 5.17
N ALA A 21 -13.44 -1.09 3.87
CA ALA A 21 -12.45 -0.87 2.83
C ALA A 21 -11.72 0.48 2.98
N LYS A 22 -12.46 1.55 3.35
CA LYS A 22 -11.88 2.87 3.61
C LYS A 22 -10.93 2.85 4.81
N VAL A 23 -11.36 2.27 5.93
CA VAL A 23 -10.53 2.16 7.14
C VAL A 23 -9.25 1.37 6.86
N VAL A 24 -9.36 0.25 6.14
CA VAL A 24 -8.19 -0.53 5.74
C VAL A 24 -7.25 0.29 4.85
N ALA A 25 -7.78 1.07 3.90
CA ALA A 25 -6.95 1.94 3.06
C ALA A 25 -6.20 3.01 3.89
N GLU A 26 -6.84 3.61 4.90
CA GLU A 26 -6.20 4.56 5.81
C GLU A 26 -5.11 3.92 6.66
N ILE A 27 -5.35 2.71 7.19
CA ILE A 27 -4.35 1.95 7.93
C ILE A 27 -3.16 1.59 7.03
N LEU A 28 -3.43 1.14 5.79
CA LEU A 28 -2.38 0.83 4.82
C LEU A 28 -1.60 2.07 4.36
N ALA A 29 -2.22 3.26 4.37
CA ALA A 29 -1.55 4.53 4.11
C ALA A 29 -0.59 4.94 5.25
N GLY A 30 -0.72 4.35 6.43
CA GLY A 30 0.25 4.41 7.52
C GLY A 30 0.21 5.71 8.32
N LYS A 31 -0.26 5.63 9.57
CA LYS A 31 0.09 6.57 10.65
C LYS A 31 1.32 6.02 11.37
N LYS A 32 2.42 6.79 11.39
CA LYS A 32 3.60 6.45 12.19
C LYS A 32 3.52 7.11 13.58
N ALA A 33 3.89 6.37 14.62
CA ALA A 33 3.74 6.80 16.00
C ALA A 33 4.84 7.79 16.47
N ASN A 34 6.02 7.80 15.84
CA ASN A 34 7.20 8.49 16.36
C ASN A 34 7.83 9.48 15.36
N LEU A 35 7.04 10.40 14.80
CA LEU A 35 7.51 11.38 13.80
C LEU A 35 8.67 12.25 14.29
N ARG A 36 8.73 12.53 15.59
CA ARG A 36 9.79 13.35 16.20
C ARG A 36 11.16 12.66 16.17
N GLU A 37 11.19 11.37 16.49
CA GLU A 37 12.43 10.59 16.51
C GLU A 37 12.95 10.37 15.09
N GLU A 38 12.05 10.06 14.15
CA GLU A 38 12.38 9.93 12.74
C GLU A 38 12.97 11.22 12.17
N TYR A 39 12.36 12.37 12.49
CA TYR A 39 12.88 13.67 12.08
C TYR A 39 14.27 13.94 12.67
N LYS A 40 14.47 13.68 13.97
CA LYS A 40 15.76 13.89 14.62
C LYS A 40 16.84 13.03 13.98
N PHE A 41 16.57 11.74 13.79
CA PHE A 41 17.50 10.83 13.12
C PHE A 41 17.82 11.26 11.69
N ALA A 42 16.79 11.60 10.89
CA ALA A 42 16.99 12.04 9.51
C ALA A 42 17.82 13.32 9.43
N ARG A 43 17.57 14.29 10.32
CA ARG A 43 18.35 15.53 10.42
C ARG A 43 19.80 15.24 10.77
N ASP A 44 20.04 14.46 11.82
CA ASP A 44 21.40 14.14 12.27
C ASP A 44 22.17 13.40 11.17
N PHE A 45 21.54 12.44 10.47
CA PHE A 45 22.16 11.71 9.36
C PHE A 45 22.46 12.59 8.14
N ILE A 46 21.57 13.51 7.76
CA ILE A 46 21.83 14.43 6.63
C ILE A 46 22.97 15.38 6.97
N ASN A 47 22.99 15.93 8.18
CA ASN A 47 24.09 16.78 8.65
C ASN A 47 25.42 16.02 8.64
N ASP A 48 25.43 14.77 9.10
CA ASP A 48 26.63 13.91 9.08
C ASP A 48 27.15 13.67 7.66
N ILE A 49 26.26 13.61 6.65
CA ILE A 49 26.65 13.49 5.24
C ILE A 49 27.25 14.81 4.75
N GLU A 50 26.55 15.92 4.95
CA GLU A 50 26.96 17.24 4.46
C GLU A 50 28.29 17.70 5.07
N GLU A 51 28.47 17.57 6.39
CA GLU A 51 29.70 17.98 7.09
C GLU A 51 30.92 17.20 6.61
N LYS A 52 30.76 15.91 6.38
CA LYS A 52 31.84 15.01 5.95
C LYS A 52 32.16 15.10 4.46
N GLU A 53 31.18 15.48 3.64
CA GLU A 53 31.39 15.80 2.23
C GLU A 53 32.20 17.10 2.07
N VAL A 54 31.93 18.11 2.91
CA VAL A 54 32.69 19.38 2.95
C VAL A 54 34.14 19.18 3.39
N ASP A 55 34.38 18.32 4.38
CA ASP A 55 35.73 18.01 4.90
C ASP A 55 36.55 17.05 4.01
N SER A 56 36.06 16.72 2.81
CA SER A 56 36.66 15.72 1.90
C SER A 56 36.85 14.33 2.52
N LYS A 57 36.15 14.03 3.62
CA LYS A 57 36.17 12.74 4.33
C LYS A 57 34.84 12.05 4.14
N SER A 58 34.64 11.40 3.00
CA SER A 58 33.41 10.65 2.72
C SER A 58 33.09 9.65 3.84
N LEU A 59 31.84 9.63 4.29
CA LEU A 59 31.32 8.58 5.17
C LEU A 59 31.59 7.19 4.57
N HIS A 60 31.89 6.22 5.44
CA HIS A 60 32.06 4.84 4.99
C HIS A 60 30.74 4.34 4.35
N PRO A 61 30.77 3.70 3.16
CA PRO A 61 29.57 3.29 2.42
C PRO A 61 28.59 2.43 3.23
N PHE A 62 29.10 1.65 4.18
CA PHE A 62 28.28 0.89 5.13
C PHE A 62 27.36 1.78 5.98
N LEU A 63 27.88 2.91 6.50
CA LEU A 63 27.12 3.81 7.36
C LEU A 63 26.06 4.55 6.55
N ILE A 64 26.41 4.99 5.32
CA ILE A 64 25.47 5.56 4.35
C ILE A 64 24.33 4.58 4.09
N GLY A 65 24.68 3.32 3.79
CA GLY A 65 23.69 2.27 3.54
C GLY A 65 22.75 2.03 4.71
N LYS A 66 23.28 2.01 5.93
CA LYS A 66 22.49 1.82 7.15
C LYS A 66 21.62 3.04 7.49
N GLY A 67 22.11 4.25 7.29
CA GLY A 67 21.33 5.47 7.52
C GLY A 67 20.13 5.57 6.59
N TYR A 68 20.31 5.31 5.29
CA TYR A 68 19.17 5.25 4.36
C TYR A 68 18.16 4.15 4.73
N GLN A 69 18.61 2.96 5.13
CA GLN A 69 17.72 1.89 5.60
C GLN A 69 16.94 2.28 6.86
N ALA A 70 17.59 3.02 7.78
CA ALA A 70 16.97 3.52 8.99
C ALA A 70 15.91 4.60 8.69
N ILE A 71 16.19 5.55 7.77
CA ILE A 71 15.20 6.52 7.28
C ILE A 71 14.00 5.80 6.64
N ALA A 72 14.25 4.79 5.81
CA ALA A 72 13.20 4.01 5.17
C ALA A 72 12.45 3.09 6.14
N GLY A 73 12.99 2.84 7.34
CA GLY A 73 12.44 1.87 8.29
C GLY A 73 12.45 0.44 7.76
N THR A 74 13.35 0.11 6.81
CA THR A 74 13.44 -1.23 6.22
C THR A 74 14.84 -1.56 5.72
N ALA A 75 15.28 -2.78 5.99
CA ALA A 75 16.55 -3.32 5.46
C ALA A 75 16.39 -3.99 4.08
N VAL A 76 15.16 -4.12 3.58
CA VAL A 76 14.83 -4.89 2.38
C VAL A 76 15.21 -4.14 1.08
N ILE A 77 15.37 -2.82 1.17
CA ILE A 77 15.60 -1.92 0.03
C ILE A 77 17.07 -1.49 0.01
N LYS A 78 17.63 -1.37 -1.21
CA LYS A 78 18.99 -0.90 -1.41
C LYS A 78 19.08 0.61 -1.13
N SER A 79 20.21 1.06 -0.61
CA SER A 79 20.45 2.48 -0.31
C SER A 79 20.26 3.38 -1.51
N SER A 80 20.76 3.00 -2.69
CA SER A 80 20.59 3.77 -3.93
C SER A 80 19.14 3.91 -4.39
N GLU A 81 18.28 2.92 -4.09
CA GLU A 81 16.85 3.00 -4.39
C GLU A 81 16.16 4.00 -3.44
N ILE A 82 16.57 4.01 -2.17
CA ILE A 82 16.04 4.92 -1.14
C ILE A 82 16.45 6.35 -1.46
N GLU A 83 17.73 6.57 -1.75
CA GLU A 83 18.29 7.85 -2.17
C GLU A 83 17.53 8.42 -3.38
N TYR A 84 17.26 7.60 -4.40
CA TYR A 84 16.43 8.03 -5.52
C TYR A 84 15.00 8.40 -5.12
N MET A 85 14.35 7.62 -4.24
CA MET A 85 13.00 8.00 -3.78
C MET A 85 12.99 9.31 -3.00
N LEU A 86 14.09 9.62 -2.29
CA LEU A 86 14.26 10.86 -1.55
C LEU A 86 14.54 12.07 -2.45
N SER A 87 14.96 11.87 -3.69
CA SER A 87 15.12 12.96 -4.67
C SER A 87 13.83 13.29 -5.44
N LEU A 88 12.78 12.46 -5.33
CA LEU A 88 11.50 12.69 -6.00
C LEU A 88 10.65 13.78 -5.31
N GLU A 89 9.67 14.31 -6.04
CA GLU A 89 8.64 15.19 -5.49
C GLU A 89 7.85 14.46 -4.39
N ASP A 90 7.77 15.05 -3.20
CA ASP A 90 7.20 14.46 -1.99
C ASP A 90 7.92 13.15 -1.56
N PRO A 91 9.16 13.27 -1.04
CA PRO A 91 10.04 12.13 -0.81
C PRO A 91 9.55 11.16 0.26
N VAL A 92 8.88 11.67 1.30
CA VAL A 92 8.33 10.85 2.37
C VAL A 92 7.22 9.94 1.83
N GLN A 93 6.32 10.49 1.02
CA GLN A 93 5.25 9.71 0.44
C GLN A 93 5.78 8.76 -0.64
N CYS A 94 6.70 9.19 -1.49
CA CYS A 94 7.33 8.36 -2.52
C CYS A 94 8.06 7.14 -1.92
N LEU A 95 8.82 7.33 -0.85
CA LEU A 95 9.54 6.26 -0.19
C LEU A 95 8.57 5.21 0.41
N ARG A 96 7.52 5.66 1.10
CA ARG A 96 6.49 4.76 1.65
C ARG A 96 5.77 3.98 0.54
N ASP A 97 5.37 4.68 -0.51
CA ASP A 97 4.65 4.10 -1.63
C ASP A 97 5.52 3.07 -2.37
N TYR A 98 6.82 3.36 -2.52
CA TYR A 98 7.79 2.44 -3.11
C TYR A 98 7.99 1.17 -2.26
N ILE A 99 8.17 1.31 -0.94
CA ILE A 99 8.27 0.16 -0.01
C ILE A 99 7.08 -0.79 -0.19
N PHE A 100 5.88 -0.24 -0.30
CA PHE A 100 4.66 -1.02 -0.43
C PHE A 100 4.49 -1.64 -1.83
N ALA A 101 4.82 -0.88 -2.88
CA ALA A 101 4.58 -1.24 -4.28
C ALA A 101 5.74 -1.93 -5.01
N ARG A 102 6.93 -2.04 -4.39
CA ARG A 102 8.18 -2.55 -4.99
C ARG A 102 8.01 -3.78 -5.88
N LYS A 103 7.20 -4.77 -5.46
CA LYS A 103 6.98 -6.02 -6.19
C LYS A 103 6.38 -5.84 -7.60
N ILE A 104 5.78 -4.68 -7.89
CA ILE A 104 5.13 -4.35 -9.16
C ILE A 104 6.12 -3.75 -10.17
N PHE A 105 7.21 -3.16 -9.69
CA PHE A 105 8.23 -2.52 -10.54
C PHE A 105 9.35 -3.50 -10.91
N GLU A 106 9.96 -3.26 -12.07
CA GLU A 106 11.26 -3.80 -12.45
C GLU A 106 12.32 -2.73 -12.18
N ASN A 107 13.40 -3.14 -11.52
CA ASN A 107 14.52 -2.26 -11.25
C ASN A 107 15.40 -2.24 -12.51
N LEU A 108 15.23 -1.22 -13.34
CA LEU A 108 16.12 -0.98 -14.47
C LEU A 108 17.19 0.03 -14.04
N ASN A 109 18.33 -0.51 -13.58
CA ASN A 109 19.57 0.24 -13.44
C ASN A 109 20.12 0.51 -14.85
N VAL A 110 19.58 1.50 -15.55
CA VAL A 110 20.12 1.94 -16.84
C VAL A 110 20.93 3.21 -16.59
N LYS A 111 22.26 3.06 -16.62
CA LYS A 111 23.27 4.13 -16.79
C LYS A 111 22.88 5.49 -16.18
N GLY A 112 22.94 5.61 -14.85
CA GLY A 112 22.88 6.89 -14.13
C GLY A 112 21.47 7.41 -13.80
N ASP A 113 20.45 7.07 -14.58
CA ASP A 113 19.06 7.47 -14.32
C ASP A 113 18.25 6.29 -13.80
N PHE A 114 18.13 6.14 -12.48
CA PHE A 114 17.18 5.19 -11.92
C PHE A 114 15.76 5.59 -12.38
N LYS A 115 15.06 4.70 -13.09
CA LYS A 115 13.68 4.95 -13.53
C LYS A 115 12.79 3.79 -13.11
N LEU A 116 11.69 4.11 -12.43
CA LEU A 116 10.66 3.14 -12.09
C LEU A 116 9.93 2.70 -13.35
N ILE A 117 10.08 1.43 -13.72
CA ILE A 117 9.38 0.82 -14.85
C ILE A 117 8.50 -0.31 -14.32
N TYR A 118 7.26 -0.39 -14.80
CA TYR A 118 6.37 -1.49 -14.45
C TYR A 118 6.85 -2.80 -15.04
N LYS A 119 6.67 -3.90 -14.29
CA LYS A 119 6.80 -5.24 -14.85
C LYS A 119 5.98 -5.42 -16.12
N ASN A 120 6.44 -6.27 -17.04
CA ASN A 120 5.77 -6.47 -18.33
C ASN A 120 4.26 -6.76 -18.18
N ARG A 121 3.87 -7.53 -17.15
CA ARG A 121 2.46 -7.82 -16.79
C ARG A 121 1.61 -6.58 -16.45
N TYR A 122 2.22 -5.52 -15.91
CA TYR A 122 1.56 -4.29 -15.45
C TYR A 122 1.86 -3.06 -16.33
N ARG A 123 2.58 -3.25 -17.45
CA ARG A 123 2.99 -2.15 -18.35
C ARG A 123 1.79 -1.41 -18.94
N LYS A 124 0.76 -2.14 -19.37
CA LYS A 124 -0.46 -1.57 -19.97
C LYS A 124 -1.38 -0.98 -18.90
N ARG A 125 -1.90 0.23 -19.15
CA ARG A 125 -2.89 0.90 -18.26
C ARG A 125 -4.14 0.04 -18.07
N PHE A 126 -4.68 -0.52 -19.14
CA PHE A 126 -5.85 -1.40 -19.09
C PHE A 126 -5.61 -2.63 -18.23
N ALA A 127 -4.44 -3.27 -18.34
CA ALA A 127 -4.11 -4.44 -17.52
C ALA A 127 -4.13 -4.10 -16.02
N ARG A 128 -3.63 -2.93 -15.62
CA ARG A 128 -3.69 -2.49 -14.21
C ARG A 128 -5.10 -2.23 -13.73
N ILE A 129 -5.94 -1.60 -14.57
CA ILE A 129 -7.36 -1.34 -14.23
C ILE A 129 -8.11 -2.66 -14.06
N THR A 130 -7.93 -3.61 -14.99
CA THR A 130 -8.58 -4.93 -14.91
C THR A 130 -8.15 -5.69 -13.67
N VAL A 131 -6.85 -5.75 -13.36
CA VAL A 131 -6.36 -6.48 -12.17
C VAL A 131 -6.83 -5.79 -10.88
N LYS A 132 -6.82 -4.45 -10.82
CA LYS A 132 -7.35 -3.68 -9.69
C LYS A 132 -8.85 -3.95 -9.48
N SER A 133 -9.62 -3.93 -10.56
CA SER A 133 -11.06 -4.23 -10.53
C SER A 133 -11.31 -5.68 -10.10
N TRP A 134 -10.53 -6.63 -10.59
CA TRP A 134 -10.60 -8.04 -10.19
C TRP A 134 -10.37 -8.24 -8.69
N TYR A 135 -9.33 -7.62 -8.11
CA TYR A 135 -9.08 -7.68 -6.67
C TYR A 135 -10.19 -7.01 -5.85
N PHE A 136 -10.82 -5.95 -6.37
CA PHE A 136 -11.96 -5.31 -5.73
C PHE A 136 -13.21 -6.20 -5.76
N VAL A 137 -13.48 -6.87 -6.88
CA VAL A 137 -14.58 -7.84 -6.99
C VAL A 137 -14.36 -9.01 -6.02
N LEU A 138 -13.15 -9.57 -5.97
CA LEU A 138 -12.79 -10.61 -5.01
C LEU A 138 -12.97 -10.14 -3.56
N TYR A 139 -12.62 -8.90 -3.25
CA TYR A 139 -12.86 -8.31 -1.93
C TYR A 139 -14.34 -8.31 -1.56
N VAL A 140 -15.21 -7.85 -2.47
CA VAL A 140 -16.67 -7.83 -2.27
C VAL A 140 -17.20 -9.26 -2.09
N VAL A 141 -16.81 -10.20 -2.95
CA VAL A 141 -17.23 -11.60 -2.87
C VAL A 141 -16.85 -12.22 -1.53
N PHE A 142 -15.60 -12.09 -1.09
CA PHE A 142 -15.17 -12.64 0.19
C PHE A 142 -15.81 -11.94 1.40
N ALA A 143 -16.02 -10.62 1.33
CA ALA A 143 -16.70 -9.90 2.39
C ALA A 143 -18.18 -10.32 2.50
N SER A 144 -18.86 -10.53 1.36
CA SER A 144 -20.21 -11.09 1.32
C SER A 144 -20.26 -12.51 1.86
N LEU A 145 -19.28 -13.36 1.55
CA LEU A 145 -19.18 -14.71 2.10
C LEU A 145 -18.95 -14.70 3.62
N ALA A 146 -18.18 -13.76 4.14
CA ALA A 146 -17.97 -13.60 5.58
C ALA A 146 -19.28 -13.29 6.33
N ILE A 147 -20.12 -12.43 5.75
CA ILE A 147 -21.41 -12.00 6.31
C ILE A 147 -22.55 -12.97 5.97
N SER A 148 -22.30 -13.92 5.05
CA SER A 148 -23.32 -14.86 4.56
C SER A 148 -24.09 -15.62 5.64
N PRO A 149 -23.49 -16.07 6.77
CA PRO A 149 -24.24 -16.82 7.78
C PRO A 149 -25.37 -16.00 8.40
N TRP A 150 -25.22 -14.68 8.51
CA TRP A 150 -26.25 -13.79 9.04
C TRP A 150 -27.45 -13.65 8.10
N ILE A 151 -27.21 -13.69 6.79
CA ILE A 151 -28.26 -13.63 5.75
C ILE A 151 -28.99 -14.97 5.67
N ILE A 152 -28.25 -16.08 5.71
CA ILE A 152 -28.79 -17.44 5.59
C ILE A 152 -29.59 -17.84 6.84
N ALA A 153 -29.19 -17.36 8.02
CA ALA A 153 -29.90 -17.63 9.28
C ALA A 153 -31.39 -17.30 9.24
N HIS A 154 -31.77 -16.25 8.49
CA HIS A 154 -33.17 -15.86 8.33
C HIS A 154 -33.99 -16.87 7.53
N TYR A 155 -33.39 -17.51 6.51
CA TYR A 155 -34.08 -18.48 5.65
C TYR A 155 -34.06 -19.90 6.21
N ALA A 156 -33.00 -20.25 6.95
CA ALA A 156 -32.77 -21.60 7.45
C ALA A 156 -33.33 -21.83 8.88
N SER A 157 -34.01 -20.84 9.46
CA SER A 157 -34.55 -20.89 10.84
C SER A 157 -33.51 -21.31 11.89
N LEU A 158 -32.26 -20.91 11.68
CA LEU A 158 -31.14 -21.29 12.54
C LEU A 158 -31.26 -20.62 13.92
N THR A 159 -30.81 -21.32 14.95
CA THR A 159 -30.74 -20.76 16.29
C THR A 159 -29.67 -19.65 16.32
N VAL A 160 -29.83 -18.66 17.20
CA VAL A 160 -28.85 -17.56 17.37
C VAL A 160 -27.45 -18.10 17.65
N THR A 161 -27.33 -19.19 18.41
CA THR A 161 -26.08 -19.88 18.72
C THR A 161 -25.40 -20.45 17.48
N GLU A 162 -26.14 -21.10 16.59
CA GLU A 162 -25.63 -21.69 15.34
C GLU A 162 -25.17 -20.62 14.35
N THR A 163 -25.89 -19.50 14.30
CA THR A 163 -25.53 -18.32 13.50
C THR A 163 -24.23 -17.68 14.00
N LEU A 164 -24.07 -17.55 15.31
CA LEU A 164 -22.84 -17.00 15.90
C LEU A 164 -21.65 -17.94 15.67
N MET A 165 -21.82 -19.25 15.83
CA MET A 165 -20.76 -20.23 15.59
C MET A 165 -20.29 -20.24 14.14
N SER A 166 -21.23 -20.17 13.20
CA SER A 166 -20.91 -20.09 11.77
C SER A 166 -20.23 -18.77 11.38
N MET A 167 -20.62 -17.63 11.98
CA MET A 167 -19.89 -16.36 11.82
C MET A 167 -18.48 -16.42 12.41
N LEU A 168 -18.31 -17.03 13.59
CA LEU A 168 -17.00 -17.13 14.24
C LEU A 168 -16.01 -17.92 13.38
N LEU A 169 -16.50 -18.85 12.55
CA LEU A 169 -15.70 -19.62 11.61
C LEU A 169 -15.52 -18.91 10.25
N SER A 170 -16.57 -18.29 9.70
CA SER A 170 -16.52 -17.64 8.38
C SER A 170 -15.69 -16.35 8.39
N LEU A 171 -15.78 -15.55 9.46
CA LEU A 171 -15.21 -14.22 9.56
C LEU A 171 -13.67 -14.21 9.58
N PRO A 172 -12.95 -15.06 10.35
CA PRO A 172 -11.49 -15.10 10.26
C PRO A 172 -11.02 -15.63 8.90
N ILE A 173 -11.68 -16.64 8.34
CA ILE A 173 -11.26 -17.23 7.06
C ILE A 173 -11.48 -16.22 5.94
N PHE A 174 -12.72 -15.84 5.67
CA PHE A 174 -13.06 -14.97 4.55
C PHE A 174 -12.67 -13.51 4.79
N GLY A 175 -12.68 -13.04 6.03
CA GLY A 175 -12.21 -11.69 6.40
C GLY A 175 -10.72 -11.52 6.13
N LEU A 176 -9.87 -12.52 6.44
CA LEU A 176 -8.45 -12.48 6.08
C LEU A 176 -8.26 -12.48 4.56
N TYR A 177 -8.93 -13.36 3.81
CA TYR A 177 -8.83 -13.35 2.34
C TYR A 177 -9.31 -12.04 1.72
N SER A 178 -10.38 -11.47 2.25
CA SER A 178 -10.89 -10.15 1.86
C SER A 178 -9.84 -9.06 2.09
N PHE A 179 -9.22 -9.01 3.28
CA PHE A 179 -8.13 -8.08 3.59
C PHE A 179 -6.93 -8.23 2.65
N TRP A 180 -6.51 -9.46 2.37
CA TRP A 180 -5.40 -9.73 1.46
C TRP A 180 -5.68 -9.25 0.03
N SER A 181 -6.92 -9.46 -0.45
CA SER A 181 -7.35 -8.99 -1.77
C SER A 181 -7.33 -7.47 -1.85
N LEU A 182 -7.89 -6.79 -0.84
CA LEU A 182 -7.90 -5.33 -0.79
C LEU A 182 -6.48 -4.75 -0.72
N ARG A 183 -5.61 -5.36 0.08
CA ARG A 183 -4.19 -4.98 0.18
C ARG A 183 -3.47 -5.12 -1.17
N ALA A 184 -3.77 -6.17 -1.94
CA ALA A 184 -3.20 -6.35 -3.27
C ALA A 184 -3.69 -5.29 -4.27
N GLY A 185 -4.99 -4.96 -4.24
CA GLY A 185 -5.56 -3.87 -5.05
C GLY A 185 -4.98 -2.50 -4.70
N TYR A 186 -4.86 -2.20 -3.41
CA TYR A 186 -4.23 -0.97 -2.92
C TYR A 186 -2.79 -0.84 -3.41
N ARG A 187 -2.03 -1.95 -3.46
CA ARG A 187 -0.65 -1.96 -3.95
C ARG A 187 -0.52 -1.45 -5.37
N ILE A 188 -1.45 -1.82 -6.24
CA ILE A 188 -1.47 -1.38 -7.64
C ILE A 188 -1.78 0.12 -7.69
N LYS A 189 -2.74 0.61 -6.90
CA LYS A 189 -3.07 2.04 -6.84
C LYS A 189 -1.86 2.88 -6.38
N THR A 190 -1.20 2.47 -5.31
CA THR A 190 0.02 3.12 -4.80
C THR A 190 1.13 3.14 -5.87
N ALA A 191 1.28 2.06 -6.64
CA ALA A 191 2.22 2.00 -7.75
C ALA A 191 1.87 2.99 -8.88
N GLU A 192 0.58 3.23 -9.15
CA GLU A 192 0.12 4.24 -10.12
C GLU A 192 0.43 5.66 -9.65
N GLU A 193 0.19 5.95 -8.38
CA GLU A 193 0.47 7.25 -7.76
C GLU A 193 1.97 7.57 -7.78
N LEU A 194 2.81 6.61 -7.38
CA LEU A 194 4.27 6.76 -7.40
C LEU A 194 4.80 7.07 -8.81
N PHE A 195 4.35 6.31 -9.81
CA PHE A 195 4.77 6.53 -11.20
C PHE A 195 4.31 7.89 -11.76
N ASN A 196 3.14 8.37 -11.34
CA ASN A 196 2.67 9.70 -11.73
C ASN A 196 3.48 10.81 -11.07
N ARG A 197 3.93 10.65 -9.82
CA ARG A 197 4.85 11.62 -9.17
C ARG A 197 6.20 11.67 -9.85
N GLN A 198 6.74 10.53 -10.26
CA GLN A 198 8.00 10.47 -11.01
C GLN A 198 7.94 11.33 -12.29
N LYS A 199 6.83 11.28 -13.04
CA LYS A 199 6.66 12.08 -14.26
C LYS A 199 6.67 13.59 -14.00
N LYS A 200 6.07 14.03 -12.89
CA LYS A 200 6.06 15.45 -12.52
C LYS A 200 7.46 15.95 -12.21
N HIS A 201 8.27 15.14 -11.55
CA HIS A 201 9.68 15.46 -11.30
C HIS A 201 10.49 15.58 -12.60
N THR A 202 10.30 14.66 -13.56
CA THR A 202 11.01 14.73 -14.86
C THR A 202 10.64 15.99 -15.65
N GLN A 203 9.42 16.53 -15.51
CA GLN A 203 9.01 17.77 -16.17
C GLN A 203 9.60 19.04 -15.55
N ARG A 204 10.13 18.97 -14.31
CA ARG A 204 10.77 20.11 -13.63
C ARG A 204 12.23 20.32 -14.00
N ILE A 205 12.84 19.39 -14.74
CA ILE A 205 14.13 19.62 -15.40
C ILE A 205 13.84 20.42 -16.67
N VAL A 206 13.48 21.70 -16.49
CA VAL A 206 13.46 22.68 -17.57
C VAL A 206 14.84 23.32 -17.61
N ILE A 207 15.46 23.17 -18.77
CA ILE A 207 16.72 23.74 -19.23
C ILE A 207 16.92 25.18 -18.70
N VAL A 208 18.02 25.40 -17.97
CA VAL A 208 18.70 26.69 -17.88
C VAL A 208 20.18 26.42 -18.10
#